data_AF-A0A2E6H7W6-F1
#
_entry.id   AF-A0A2E6H7W6-F1
#
_cell.length_a   1.000
_cell.length_b   1.000
_cell.length_c   1.000
_cell.angle_alpha   90.00
_cell.angle_beta   90.00
_cell.angle_gamma   90.00
#
_symmetry.space_group_name_H-M   'P 1'
#
loop_
_entity.id
_entity.type
_entity.pdbx_description
1 polymer ?
#
loop_
_entity_poly.entity_id
_entity_poly.type
_entity_poly.pdbx_seq_one_letter_code
_entity_poly.pdbx_strand_id
1 'polypeptide(L)'
;MKNLVAVTGTLIVLLASLSTQARSIHPLTYVLSADIETMDIDQDSYLNEMALYGGVVKVKQIRKELSLELNYAPVCPPNMMCPAVLNVHEITLKITNQVTDRCGNTSYIAERDLRPVDGVKEKLVITDYTNNICPTFVALPATGVLYQTSFFDRINGKEVSTQSSFYAAKLEGRVLPTSALEKVLPALK
;
A
#
# COMPACT_ATOMS: atom_id res chain seq x y z
N MET A 1 53.47 49.12 24.72
CA MET A 1 52.94 49.03 23.34
C MET A 1 53.17 47.61 22.83
N LYS A 2 52.18 47.06 22.10
CA LYS A 2 52.17 45.81 21.33
C LYS A 2 51.65 44.56 22.06
N ASN A 3 50.70 43.91 21.39
CA ASN A 3 50.19 42.54 21.58
C ASN A 3 48.93 42.38 22.44
N LEU A 4 47.78 42.89 21.96
CA LEU A 4 46.47 42.49 22.48
C LEU A 4 45.33 42.64 21.46
N VAL A 5 45.51 42.16 20.22
CA VAL A 5 44.44 42.19 19.20
C VAL A 5 44.60 41.00 18.25
N ALA A 6 44.13 39.79 18.62
CA ALA A 6 44.11 38.65 17.67
C ALA A 6 43.24 37.44 18.08
N VAL A 7 42.24 37.55 18.97
CA VAL A 7 41.50 36.35 19.46
C VAL A 7 39.97 36.42 19.28
N THR A 8 39.42 37.49 18.71
CA THR A 8 37.96 37.68 18.59
C THR A 8 37.38 37.38 17.20
N GLY A 9 38.13 36.75 16.30
CA GLY A 9 37.70 36.52 14.91
C GLY A 9 37.14 35.11 14.59
N THR A 10 37.33 34.12 15.45
CA THR A 10 37.08 32.70 15.10
C THR A 10 35.85 32.07 15.75
N LEU A 11 35.09 32.81 16.57
CA LEU A 11 33.91 32.27 17.27
C LEU A 11 32.57 32.51 16.54
N ILE A 12 32.53 33.36 15.51
CA ILE A 12 31.27 33.72 14.81
C ILE A 12 30.93 32.77 13.66
N VAL A 13 31.90 32.01 13.13
CA VAL A 13 31.69 31.09 11.99
C VAL A 13 31.05 29.75 12.41
N LEU A 14 31.04 29.41 13.71
CA LEU A 14 30.47 28.16 14.23
C LEU A 14 28.95 28.19 14.49
N LEU A 15 28.30 29.36 14.36
CA LEU A 15 26.86 29.51 14.62
C LEU A 15 25.98 29.47 13.36
N ALA A 16 26.57 29.36 12.17
CA ALA A 16 25.82 29.42 10.90
C ALA A 16 25.46 28.04 10.30
N SER A 17 25.83 26.92 10.91
CA SER A 17 25.70 25.58 10.31
C SER A 17 24.54 24.72 10.82
N LEU A 18 23.60 25.27 11.60
CA LEU A 18 22.43 24.52 12.11
C LEU A 18 21.09 25.08 11.59
N SER A 19 20.98 25.32 10.28
CA SER A 19 19.66 25.33 9.63
C SER A 19 19.23 23.89 9.36
N THR A 20 19.08 23.10 10.43
CA THR A 20 18.30 21.86 10.37
C THR A 20 16.89 22.25 9.99
N GLN A 21 16.55 22.12 8.70
CA GLN A 21 15.17 22.18 8.26
C GLN A 21 14.45 21.01 8.93
N ALA A 22 13.82 21.29 10.08
CA ALA A 22 12.84 20.40 10.68
C ALA A 22 11.66 20.36 9.72
N ARG A 23 11.74 19.48 8.72
CA ARG A 23 10.59 19.15 7.89
C ARG A 23 9.63 18.42 8.80
N SER A 24 8.57 19.09 9.24
CA SER A 24 7.49 18.40 9.94
C SER A 24 6.91 17.40 8.93
N ILE A 25 7.05 16.12 9.26
CA ILE A 25 6.39 15.05 8.51
C ILE A 25 4.91 15.27 8.78
N HIS A 26 4.20 15.84 7.81
CA HIS A 26 2.78 16.08 7.97
C HIS A 26 2.09 14.71 8.09
N PRO A 27 1.33 14.45 9.17
CA PRO A 27 0.80 13.11 9.44
C PRO A 27 -0.05 12.58 8.27
N LEU A 28 -0.72 13.47 7.54
CA LEU A 28 -1.53 13.17 6.35
C LEU A 28 -0.80 12.54 5.15
N THR A 29 0.54 12.53 5.12
CA THR A 29 1.30 11.97 3.99
C THR A 29 1.95 10.63 4.29
N TYR A 30 1.71 10.04 5.45
CA TYR A 30 2.28 8.74 5.79
C TYR A 30 1.50 7.62 5.08
N VAL A 31 2.12 7.06 4.04
CA VAL A 31 1.61 5.90 3.29
C VAL A 31 2.67 4.81 3.38
N LEU A 32 2.28 3.64 3.87
CA LEU A 32 3.11 2.44 3.74
C LEU A 32 2.84 1.83 2.38
N SER A 33 3.87 1.53 1.60
CA SER A 33 3.73 0.90 0.29
C SER A 33 4.73 -0.23 0.10
N ALA A 34 4.33 -1.26 -0.64
CA ALA A 34 5.21 -2.33 -1.08
C ALA A 34 4.85 -2.78 -2.50
N ASP A 35 5.85 -3.11 -3.29
CA ASP A 35 5.69 -3.68 -4.62
C ASP A 35 5.38 -5.20 -4.51
N ILE A 36 4.44 -5.68 -5.32
CA ILE A 36 4.05 -7.09 -5.36
C ILE A 36 5.10 -7.87 -6.16
N GLU A 37 5.59 -8.96 -5.57
CA GLU A 37 6.62 -9.82 -6.14
C GLU A 37 6.03 -11.08 -6.77
N THR A 38 5.04 -11.68 -6.11
CA THR A 38 4.39 -12.90 -6.58
C THR A 38 2.89 -12.86 -6.34
N MET A 39 2.15 -13.59 -7.16
CA MET A 39 0.69 -13.63 -7.15
C MET A 39 0.21 -15.05 -7.37
N ASP A 40 -0.84 -15.41 -6.64
CA ASP A 40 -1.59 -16.64 -6.81
C ASP A 40 -3.07 -16.27 -6.94
N ILE A 41 -3.57 -16.35 -8.17
CA ILE A 41 -4.90 -15.88 -8.55
C ILE A 41 -5.82 -17.09 -8.68
N ASP A 42 -6.89 -17.08 -7.89
CA ASP A 42 -7.99 -18.05 -8.02
C ASP A 42 -8.50 -18.11 -9.46
N GLN A 43 -8.61 -19.32 -10.01
CA GLN A 43 -9.02 -19.55 -11.40
C GLN A 43 -10.44 -19.05 -11.67
N ASP A 44 -11.31 -19.06 -10.65
CA ASP A 44 -12.69 -18.62 -10.76
C ASP A 44 -12.85 -17.10 -10.49
N SER A 45 -11.75 -16.40 -10.16
CA SER A 45 -11.77 -14.95 -9.91
C SER A 45 -11.76 -14.15 -11.21
N TYR A 46 -12.47 -13.02 -11.22
CA TYR A 46 -12.43 -12.05 -12.32
C TYR A 46 -10.99 -11.51 -12.58
N LEU A 47 -10.11 -11.59 -11.57
CA LEU A 47 -8.71 -11.21 -11.71
C LEU A 47 -7.92 -12.16 -12.62
N ASN A 48 -8.36 -13.41 -12.78
CA ASN A 48 -7.68 -14.40 -13.63
C ASN A 48 -7.79 -14.05 -15.13
N GLU A 49 -8.85 -13.32 -15.51
CA GLU A 49 -9.03 -12.82 -16.88
C GLU A 49 -8.17 -11.58 -17.17
N MET A 50 -7.68 -10.92 -16.11
CA MET A 50 -6.76 -9.80 -16.24
C MET A 50 -5.36 -10.38 -16.35
N ALA A 51 -4.64 -10.10 -17.43
CA ALA A 51 -3.25 -10.52 -17.60
C ALA A 51 -2.31 -9.72 -16.65
N LEU A 52 -2.40 -10.03 -15.34
CA LEU A 52 -1.68 -9.37 -14.27
C LEU A 52 -0.18 -9.70 -14.36
N TYR A 53 0.67 -8.69 -14.16
CA TYR A 53 2.13 -8.88 -14.14
C TYR A 53 2.85 -8.15 -13.01
N GLY A 54 2.16 -7.27 -12.28
CA GLY A 54 2.74 -6.55 -11.14
C GLY A 54 1.68 -5.82 -10.34
N GLY A 55 2.11 -5.11 -9.32
CA GLY A 55 1.21 -4.24 -8.57
C GLY A 55 1.87 -3.63 -7.35
N VAL A 56 1.12 -2.80 -6.65
CA VAL A 56 1.55 -2.11 -5.43
C VAL A 56 0.45 -2.21 -4.40
N VAL A 57 0.81 -2.60 -3.19
CA VAL A 57 -0.08 -2.54 -2.03
C VAL A 57 0.22 -1.28 -1.22
N LYS A 58 -0.83 -0.58 -0.78
CA LYS A 58 -0.71 0.67 0.00
C LYS A 58 -1.61 0.62 1.24
N VAL A 59 -1.03 0.95 2.40
CA VAL A 59 -1.75 1.14 3.67
C VAL A 59 -1.75 2.63 4.01
N LYS A 60 -2.89 3.29 3.84
CA LYS A 60 -3.09 4.71 4.16
C LYS A 60 -3.71 4.83 5.55
N GLN A 61 -2.89 4.66 6.60
CA GLN A 61 -3.37 4.55 8.00
C GLN A 61 -4.24 5.73 8.44
N ILE A 62 -3.84 6.97 8.11
CA ILE A 62 -4.58 8.18 8.51
C ILE A 62 -5.93 8.29 7.81
N ARG A 63 -6.02 7.89 6.54
CA ARG A 63 -7.29 7.84 5.79
C ARG A 63 -8.12 6.60 6.12
N LYS A 64 -7.55 5.64 6.86
CA LYS A 64 -8.13 4.32 7.11
C LYS A 64 -8.50 3.63 5.80
N GLU A 65 -7.58 3.60 4.84
CA GLU A 65 -7.79 2.97 3.53
C GLU A 65 -6.69 1.95 3.24
N LEU A 66 -7.06 0.83 2.64
CA LEU A 66 -6.17 -0.11 1.97
C LEU A 66 -6.39 0.01 0.47
N SER A 67 -5.30 0.08 -0.28
CA SER A 67 -5.35 0.08 -1.75
C SER A 67 -4.48 -1.04 -2.29
N LEU A 68 -5.02 -1.79 -3.24
CA LEU A 68 -4.32 -2.78 -4.05
C LEU A 68 -4.37 -2.32 -5.50
N GLU A 69 -3.23 -1.89 -6.03
CA GLU A 69 -3.06 -1.46 -7.42
C GLU A 69 -2.46 -2.61 -8.21
N LEU A 70 -3.20 -3.13 -9.18
CA LEU A 70 -2.78 -4.26 -10.02
C LEU A 70 -2.46 -3.76 -11.42
N ASN A 71 -1.26 -4.05 -11.88
CA ASN A 71 -0.81 -3.73 -13.23
C ASN A 71 -1.14 -4.91 -14.16
N TYR A 72 -1.83 -4.61 -15.27
CA TYR A 72 -2.25 -5.64 -16.22
C TYR A 72 -1.99 -5.23 -17.66
N ALA A 73 -1.72 -6.22 -18.51
CA ALA A 73 -1.50 -6.02 -19.92
C ALA A 73 -2.85 -6.04 -20.66
N PRO A 74 -3.10 -5.12 -21.61
CA PRO A 74 -4.26 -5.22 -22.48
C PRO A 74 -4.15 -6.47 -23.37
N VAL A 75 -5.26 -7.20 -23.54
CA VAL A 75 -5.33 -8.33 -24.47
C VAL A 75 -5.18 -7.78 -25.89
N CYS A 76 -4.08 -8.12 -26.56
CA CYS A 76 -3.84 -7.69 -27.93
C CYS A 76 -4.28 -8.80 -28.91
N PRO A 77 -5.17 -8.50 -29.88
CA PRO A 77 -5.52 -9.45 -30.92
C PRO A 77 -4.27 -9.88 -31.73
N PRO A 78 -4.23 -11.12 -32.22
CA PRO A 78 -3.13 -11.57 -33.06
C PRO A 78 -3.00 -10.66 -34.30
N ASN A 79 -1.77 -10.33 -34.67
CA ASN A 79 -1.40 -9.47 -35.82
C ASN A 79 -1.77 -7.98 -35.70
N MET A 80 -2.08 -7.48 -34.50
CA MET A 80 -2.26 -6.04 -34.25
C MET A 80 -1.10 -5.48 -33.42
N MET A 81 -0.75 -4.21 -33.67
CA MET A 81 0.15 -3.45 -32.78
C MET A 81 -0.69 -2.78 -31.70
N CYS A 82 -0.60 -3.27 -30.46
CA CYS A 82 -1.24 -2.61 -29.33
C CYS A 82 -0.30 -1.59 -28.70
N PRO A 83 -0.82 -0.43 -28.25
CA PRO A 83 -0.01 0.53 -27.52
C PRO A 83 0.42 -0.09 -26.19
N ALA A 84 1.70 0.06 -25.83
CA ALA A 84 2.26 -0.37 -24.56
C ALA A 84 1.79 0.58 -23.43
N VAL A 85 0.48 0.58 -23.16
CA VAL A 85 -0.11 1.35 -22.07
C VAL A 85 -0.12 0.49 -20.83
N LEU A 86 0.51 0.99 -19.76
CA LEU A 86 0.42 0.41 -18.43
C LEU A 86 -0.99 0.72 -17.89
N ASN A 87 -1.87 -0.28 -17.88
CA ASN A 87 -3.17 -0.15 -17.25
C ASN A 87 -3.06 -0.57 -15.79
N VAL A 88 -3.74 0.17 -14.92
CA VAL A 88 -3.79 -0.06 -13.47
C VAL A 88 -5.23 -0.29 -13.07
N HIS A 89 -5.50 -1.40 -12.38
CA HIS A 89 -6.76 -1.65 -11.70
C HIS A 89 -6.58 -1.39 -10.20
N GLU A 90 -7.27 -0.38 -9.67
CA GLU A 90 -7.16 0.01 -8.26
C GLU A 90 -8.36 -0.48 -7.46
N ILE A 91 -8.09 -1.30 -6.44
CA ILE A 91 -9.07 -1.74 -5.45
C ILE A 91 -8.78 -0.98 -4.16
N THR A 92 -9.67 -0.03 -3.79
CA THR A 92 -9.53 0.76 -2.56
C THR A 92 -10.70 0.49 -1.62
N LEU A 93 -10.39 0.01 -0.41
CA LEU A 93 -11.34 -0.36 0.64
C LEU A 93 -11.03 0.37 1.96
N LYS A 94 -12.04 0.61 2.79
CA LYS A 94 -11.86 1.23 4.11
C LYS A 94 -11.45 0.20 5.15
N ILE A 95 -10.42 0.51 5.93
CA ILE A 95 -9.97 -0.31 7.07
C ILE A 95 -11.11 -0.38 8.08
N THR A 96 -11.55 -1.59 8.37
CA THR A 96 -12.52 -1.89 9.43
C THR A 96 -11.83 -2.36 10.71
N ASN A 97 -10.68 -3.03 10.59
CA ASN A 97 -9.96 -3.54 11.75
C ASN A 97 -8.43 -3.54 11.53
N GLN A 98 -7.70 -3.42 12.63
CA GLN A 98 -6.25 -3.59 12.67
C GLN A 98 -5.90 -4.46 13.88
N VAL A 99 -5.22 -5.57 13.65
CA VAL A 99 -4.91 -6.56 14.67
C VAL A 99 -3.42 -6.87 14.63
N THR A 100 -2.77 -6.80 15.80
CA THR A 100 -1.41 -7.32 15.97
C THR A 100 -1.49 -8.61 16.76
N ASP A 101 -0.91 -9.67 16.22
CA ASP A 101 -0.90 -10.98 16.88
C ASP A 101 0.21 -11.08 17.95
N ARG A 102 0.25 -12.22 18.66
CA ARG A 102 1.29 -12.47 19.68
C ARG A 102 2.68 -12.68 19.08
N CYS A 103 2.76 -12.95 17.78
CA CYS A 103 3.99 -13.14 17.03
C CYS A 103 4.53 -11.80 16.50
N GLY A 104 3.84 -10.68 16.70
CA GLY A 104 4.25 -9.35 16.22
C GLY A 104 3.79 -9.04 14.79
N ASN A 105 3.05 -9.93 14.14
CA ASN A 105 2.51 -9.67 12.81
C ASN A 105 1.35 -8.69 12.92
N THR A 106 1.31 -7.71 12.02
CA THR A 106 0.23 -6.71 12.00
C THR A 106 -0.63 -6.90 10.77
N SER A 107 -1.91 -7.20 10.98
CA SER A 107 -2.89 -7.36 9.92
C SER A 107 -3.83 -6.16 9.85
N TYR A 108 -3.92 -5.56 8.67
CA TYR A 108 -4.89 -4.54 8.32
C TYR A 108 -6.02 -5.18 7.53
N ILE A 109 -7.25 -5.01 8.00
CA ILE A 109 -8.44 -5.63 7.41
C ILE A 109 -9.34 -4.51 6.90
N ALA A 110 -9.65 -4.54 5.61
CA ALA A 110 -10.63 -3.67 4.98
C ALA A 110 -11.71 -4.52 4.31
N GLU A 111 -12.95 -4.08 4.38
CA GLU A 111 -14.08 -4.77 3.77
C GLU A 111 -15.13 -3.79 3.26
N ARG A 112 -15.85 -4.22 2.23
CA ARG A 112 -17.00 -3.52 1.65
C ARG A 112 -18.03 -4.56 1.26
N ASP A 113 -19.23 -4.46 1.81
CA ASP A 113 -20.33 -5.38 1.49
C ASP A 113 -21.38 -4.67 0.63
N LEU A 114 -21.40 -4.96 -0.67
CA LEU A 114 -22.41 -4.44 -1.61
C LEU A 114 -23.49 -5.49 -1.93
N ARG A 115 -23.51 -6.65 -1.27
CA ARG A 115 -24.50 -7.70 -1.52
C ARG A 115 -25.96 -7.24 -1.33
N PRO A 116 -26.31 -6.28 -0.44
CA PRO A 116 -27.68 -5.77 -0.33
C PRO A 116 -28.23 -5.10 -1.61
N VAL A 117 -27.37 -4.69 -2.54
CA VAL A 117 -27.72 -4.04 -3.81
C VAL A 117 -27.21 -4.84 -5.02
N ASP A 118 -27.17 -6.16 -4.89
CA ASP A 118 -26.68 -7.08 -5.93
C ASP A 118 -25.22 -6.88 -6.33
N GLY A 119 -24.42 -6.29 -5.45
CA GLY A 119 -22.98 -6.15 -5.60
C GLY A 119 -22.19 -7.30 -4.96
N VAL A 120 -20.86 -7.20 -5.10
CA VAL A 120 -19.90 -8.12 -4.48
C VAL A 120 -19.56 -7.66 -3.07
N LYS A 121 -19.35 -8.61 -2.16
CA LYS A 121 -18.62 -8.37 -0.91
C LYS A 121 -17.14 -8.58 -1.15
N GLU A 122 -16.36 -7.56 -0.85
CA GLU A 122 -14.91 -7.54 -1.01
C GLU A 122 -14.25 -7.46 0.36
N LYS A 123 -13.15 -8.19 0.52
CA LYS A 123 -12.32 -8.14 1.72
C LYS A 123 -10.86 -8.16 1.31
N LEU A 124 -10.10 -7.17 1.79
CA LEU A 124 -8.67 -7.05 1.59
C LEU A 124 -7.99 -7.15 2.95
N VAL A 125 -7.09 -8.11 3.10
CA VAL A 125 -6.27 -8.30 4.30
C VAL A 125 -4.82 -8.13 3.92
N ILE A 126 -4.12 -7.21 4.56
CA ILE A 126 -2.68 -7.00 4.39
C ILE A 126 -2.01 -7.33 5.70
N THR A 127 -1.13 -8.33 5.69
CA THR A 127 -0.38 -8.76 6.87
C THR A 127 1.09 -8.44 6.70
N ASP A 128 1.62 -7.63 7.61
CA ASP A 128 3.05 -7.33 7.73
C ASP A 128 3.70 -8.35 8.67
N TYR A 129 4.65 -9.13 8.12
CA TYR A 129 5.41 -10.16 8.84
C TYR A 129 6.81 -9.67 9.25
N THR A 130 7.15 -8.40 9.03
CA THR A 130 8.52 -7.89 9.26
C THR A 130 8.98 -7.95 10.70
N ASN A 131 8.04 -7.95 11.65
CA ASN A 131 8.30 -8.06 13.08
C ASN A 131 7.95 -9.45 13.64
N ASN A 132 7.85 -10.48 12.78
CA ASN A 132 7.53 -11.83 13.23
C ASN A 132 8.64 -12.39 14.13
N ILE A 133 8.32 -12.68 15.39
CA ILE A 133 9.23 -13.32 16.35
C ILE A 133 9.00 -14.82 16.49
N CYS A 134 7.89 -15.34 15.96
CA CYS A 134 7.54 -16.75 16.10
C CYS A 134 8.37 -17.62 15.14
N PRO A 135 8.84 -18.80 15.58
CA PRO A 135 9.58 -19.72 14.73
C PRO A 135 8.69 -20.22 13.58
N THR A 136 9.23 -20.23 12.36
CA THR A 136 8.55 -20.70 11.16
C THR A 136 9.43 -21.73 10.45
N PHE A 137 8.81 -22.74 9.82
CA PHE A 137 9.54 -23.77 9.08
C PHE A 137 9.99 -23.29 7.69
N VAL A 138 9.37 -22.23 7.17
CA VAL A 138 9.63 -21.63 5.87
C VAL A 138 9.80 -20.13 6.03
N ALA A 139 10.65 -19.52 5.22
CA ALA A 139 10.81 -18.07 5.20
C ALA A 139 9.48 -17.42 4.81
N LEU A 140 8.90 -16.63 5.72
CA LEU A 140 7.71 -15.85 5.41
C LEU A 140 8.06 -14.71 4.45
N PRO A 141 7.13 -14.35 3.54
CA PRO A 141 7.23 -13.11 2.79
C PRO A 141 7.19 -11.93 3.76
N ALA A 142 7.76 -10.78 3.38
CA ALA A 142 7.72 -9.59 4.23
C ALA A 142 6.28 -9.08 4.41
N THR A 143 5.48 -9.11 3.35
CA THR A 143 4.07 -8.73 3.37
C THR A 143 3.22 -9.75 2.63
N GLY A 144 2.17 -10.25 3.25
CA GLY A 144 1.13 -11.06 2.62
C GLY A 144 -0.12 -10.22 2.35
N VAL A 145 -0.75 -10.43 1.21
CA VAL A 145 -2.00 -9.76 0.82
C VAL A 145 -3.01 -10.83 0.42
N LEU A 146 -4.20 -10.77 1.01
CA LEU A 146 -5.32 -11.64 0.69
C LEU A 146 -6.48 -10.80 0.19
N TYR A 147 -6.92 -11.04 -1.04
CA TYR A 147 -8.12 -10.43 -1.59
C TYR A 147 -9.19 -11.50 -1.79
N GLN A 148 -10.29 -11.34 -1.08
CA GLN A 148 -11.43 -12.24 -1.14
C GLN A 148 -12.62 -11.49 -1.71
N THR A 149 -13.33 -12.13 -2.64
CA THR A 149 -14.63 -11.66 -3.10
C THR A 149 -15.70 -12.72 -2.85
N SER A 150 -16.93 -12.29 -2.60
CA SER A 150 -18.07 -13.18 -2.44
C SER A 150 -19.35 -12.54 -2.96
N PHE A 151 -20.16 -13.31 -3.66
CA PHE A 151 -21.47 -12.87 -4.16
C PHE A 151 -22.46 -14.03 -4.18
N PHE A 152 -23.75 -13.72 -4.21
CA PHE A 152 -24.80 -14.74 -4.27
C PHE A 152 -25.21 -14.99 -5.73
N ASP A 153 -24.90 -16.18 -6.23
CA ASP A 153 -25.34 -16.63 -7.55
C ASP A 153 -26.83 -17.00 -7.49
N ARG A 154 -27.67 -16.15 -8.07
CA ARG A 154 -29.13 -16.32 -8.10
C ARG A 154 -29.60 -17.47 -8.99
N ILE A 155 -28.81 -17.85 -10.00
CA ILE A 155 -29.17 -18.94 -10.92
C ILE A 155 -29.00 -20.28 -10.20
N ASN A 156 -27.88 -20.43 -9.50
CA ASN A 156 -27.55 -21.67 -8.78
C ASN A 156 -27.98 -21.66 -7.30
N GLY A 157 -28.46 -20.52 -6.78
CA GLY A 157 -28.91 -20.36 -5.40
C GLY A 157 -27.81 -20.54 -4.35
N LYS A 158 -26.55 -20.20 -4.68
CA LYS A 158 -25.38 -20.45 -3.81
C LYS A 158 -24.49 -19.22 -3.69
N GLU A 159 -23.81 -19.07 -2.55
CA GLU A 159 -22.73 -18.10 -2.42
C GLU A 159 -21.48 -18.63 -3.14
N VAL A 160 -20.92 -17.80 -4.01
CA VAL A 160 -19.67 -18.06 -4.72
C VAL A 160 -18.62 -17.14 -4.11
N SER A 161 -17.50 -17.69 -3.71
CA SER A 161 -16.38 -16.97 -3.12
C SER A 161 -15.10 -17.28 -3.86
N THR A 162 -14.28 -16.26 -4.12
CA THR A 162 -12.96 -16.42 -4.72
C THR A 162 -11.90 -15.81 -3.82
N GLN A 163 -10.68 -16.36 -3.88
CA GLN A 163 -9.58 -15.94 -3.03
C GLN A 163 -8.25 -15.84 -3.79
N SER A 164 -7.81 -14.62 -4.03
CA SER A 164 -6.49 -14.35 -4.60
C SER A 164 -5.51 -13.96 -3.50
N SER A 165 -4.29 -14.47 -3.56
CA SER A 165 -3.21 -14.11 -2.65
C SER A 165 -2.04 -13.46 -3.39
N PHE A 166 -1.40 -12.49 -2.75
CA PHE A 166 -0.24 -11.78 -3.29
C PHE A 166 0.82 -11.69 -2.20
N TYR A 167 2.07 -11.76 -2.60
CA TYR A 167 3.20 -11.56 -1.71
C TYR A 167 4.01 -10.38 -2.21
N ALA A 168 4.33 -9.48 -1.28
CA ALA A 168 4.97 -8.21 -1.57
C ALA A 168 6.22 -8.02 -0.70
N ALA A 169 7.05 -7.08 -1.12
CA ALA A 169 8.20 -6.62 -0.37
C ALA A 169 7.79 -6.03 0.99
N LYS A 170 8.79 -5.60 1.78
CA LYS A 170 8.55 -4.93 3.05
C LYS A 170 7.74 -3.65 2.85
N LEU A 171 6.73 -3.43 3.68
CA LEU A 171 6.01 -2.16 3.75
C LEU A 171 6.96 -1.03 4.18
N GLU A 172 7.20 -0.10 3.27
CA GLU A 172 8.06 1.06 3.51
C GLU A 172 7.22 2.33 3.60
N GLY A 173 7.46 3.13 4.65
CA GLY A 173 6.84 4.43 4.79
C GLY A 173 7.42 5.40 3.76
N ARG A 174 6.59 5.80 2.79
CA ARG A 174 6.93 6.85 1.84
C ARG A 174 6.18 8.13 2.22
N VAL A 175 6.93 9.22 2.39
CA VAL A 175 6.34 10.56 2.53
C VAL A 175 5.93 11.02 1.14
N LEU A 176 4.63 11.23 0.92
CA LEU A 176 4.18 11.79 -0.35
C LEU A 176 4.84 13.17 -0.58
N PRO A 177 5.29 13.47 -1.81
CA PRO A 177 5.92 14.76 -2.12
C PRO A 177 4.99 15.92 -1.77
N THR A 178 5.56 16.98 -1.20
CA THR A 178 4.82 18.17 -0.73
C THR A 178 3.99 18.87 -1.80
N SER A 179 4.32 18.69 -3.09
CA SER A 179 3.50 19.19 -4.21
C SER A 179 2.10 18.55 -4.28
N ALA A 180 1.93 17.35 -3.74
CA ALA A 180 0.61 16.72 -3.63
C ALA A 180 -0.20 17.22 -2.42
N LEU A 181 0.47 17.77 -1.40
CA LEU A 181 -0.16 18.27 -0.16
C LEU A 181 -1.01 19.52 -0.41
N GLU A 182 -0.57 20.41 -1.31
CA GLU A 182 -1.34 21.61 -1.70
C GLU A 182 -2.72 21.27 -2.30
N LYS A 183 -2.86 20.11 -2.96
CA LYS A 183 -4.13 19.65 -3.52
C LYS A 183 -5.07 19.04 -2.48
N VAL A 184 -4.53 18.55 -1.34
CA VAL A 184 -5.31 17.83 -0.32
C VAL A 184 -5.78 18.76 0.80
N LEU A 185 -5.01 19.80 1.12
CA LEU A 185 -5.35 20.82 2.13
C LEU A 185 -6.75 21.46 1.99
N PRO A 186 -7.30 21.73 0.79
CA PRO A 186 -8.62 22.33 0.66
C PRO A 186 -9.77 21.37 1.02
N ALA A 187 -9.57 20.05 0.94
CA ALA A 187 -10.61 19.05 1.18
C ALA A 187 -10.81 18.70 2.67
N LEU A 188 -10.03 19.34 3.55
CA LEU A 188 -10.07 19.15 5.01
C LEU A 188 -10.66 20.37 5.76
N LYS A 189 -11.11 21.39 5.02
CA LYS A 189 -11.93 22.49 5.54
C LYS A 189 -13.40 22.17 5.35
#